data_AF-Q22UE0-F1
#
_entry.id   AF-Q22UE0-F1
#
_cell.length_a   1.000
_cell.length_b   1.000
_cell.length_c   1.000
_cell.angle_alpha   90.00
_cell.angle_beta   90.00
_cell.angle_gamma   90.00
#
_symmetry.space_group_name_H-M   'P 1'
#
loop_
_entity.id
_entity.type
_entity.pdbx_description
1 polymer ?
#
loop_
_entity_poly.entity_id
_entity_poly.type
_entity_poly.pdbx_seq_one_letter_code
_entity_poly.pdbx_strand_id
1 'polypeptide(L)'
;MAHKKKGNKDQKVISEGDRLKEQGNTQLQLENYHKAIDYYSQAIKFDDKNYAYFHNRSLAYYLLENFSQSLQDIQICKSLNKDYIQVYIREASAYHQLDQLDLALKSVQEGLQIEQNNEELLKLKDLIQQEINQQNQEKELADKETLKKSENLLSWVQANKGEFSSIKLKYLSTHNRSIVSKRIIQADETVISIPQEQVITLDVASSSDFCKILTEKNTQLVQQKHAYFALFLLQEQKKKDASHYKAYIDSLPTDLSSFPALFSEEELQYLEGTAALKLVQEQKEDIKTDYESISQVIPEFKSEFSFEQFRWAFLCSHSRVFGIKVKGVKTSVMVPLADMLNHKHSGQEDSEWVFDDATNCFTVKALKKIQRNQQIHFSYGSKCNSKLFLNYGFVDVQDHTETIKKLKEEERPGRQLIQNDYRGINYFNELPVVFCFDQAQDDPTLPIKAKLIGGSIPVCCLTRINEDFETQNSTGFLGYLRFICIRDPNQLGKLFDSHKKYIEQTNQSNLPFLPQKTPPLSVENEHKMWQRVQELLIPLLLKYKTTVVKDKELLESGSLSENQRNCVLIRLGEKNIIEYYIDMASKMMYLLENNDKKQILESAKSDPKYLPYFHYIIQVILARLLYQK
;
A
#
# COMPACT_ATOMS: atom_id res chain seq x y z
N MET A 1 -91.70 -2.87 23.39
CA MET A 1 -90.81 -3.97 22.95
C MET A 1 -89.78 -3.39 22.00
N ALA A 2 -88.51 -3.37 22.44
CA ALA A 2 -87.37 -2.94 21.64
C ALA A 2 -86.58 -4.18 21.20
N HIS A 3 -86.31 -4.32 19.91
CA HIS A 3 -85.25 -5.19 19.42
C HIS A 3 -84.30 -4.39 18.53
N LYS A 4 -83.23 -3.90 19.15
CA LYS A 4 -82.00 -3.47 18.47
C LYS A 4 -81.29 -4.71 17.92
N LYS A 5 -81.16 -4.80 16.59
CA LYS A 5 -80.13 -5.63 15.95
C LYS A 5 -78.76 -5.04 16.27
N LYS A 6 -77.91 -5.82 16.94
CA LYS A 6 -76.47 -5.54 17.05
C LYS A 6 -75.82 -5.84 15.70
N GLY A 7 -75.19 -4.83 15.12
CA GLY A 7 -74.38 -4.94 13.90
C GLY A 7 -73.14 -5.80 14.14
N ASN A 8 -72.84 -6.63 13.16
CA ASN A 8 -71.66 -7.47 13.03
C ASN A 8 -70.42 -6.56 12.86
N LYS A 9 -69.32 -6.86 13.56
CA LYS A 9 -68.02 -6.22 13.33
C LYS A 9 -67.36 -6.91 12.13
N ASP A 10 -67.04 -6.14 11.09
CA ASP A 10 -66.33 -6.60 9.89
C ASP A 10 -64.93 -7.14 10.23
N GLN A 11 -64.71 -8.44 9.99
CA GLN A 11 -63.37 -9.03 9.91
C GLN A 11 -62.81 -8.75 8.51
N LYS A 12 -61.81 -7.88 8.42
CA LYS A 12 -61.08 -7.57 7.18
C LYS A 12 -60.35 -8.84 6.72
N VAL A 13 -60.78 -9.45 5.62
CA VAL A 13 -60.09 -10.60 5.00
C VAL A 13 -58.73 -10.10 4.51
N ILE A 14 -57.64 -10.58 5.13
CA ILE A 14 -56.26 -10.24 4.74
C ILE A 14 -55.97 -10.95 3.41
N SER A 15 -55.58 -10.20 2.37
CA SER A 15 -55.20 -10.78 1.08
C SER A 15 -53.92 -11.62 1.21
N GLU A 16 -53.73 -12.62 0.34
CA GLU A 16 -52.49 -13.41 0.35
C GLU A 16 -51.25 -12.53 0.14
N GLY A 17 -51.36 -11.49 -0.70
CA GLY A 17 -50.32 -10.48 -0.88
C GLY A 17 -49.99 -9.72 0.41
N ASP A 18 -50.99 -9.34 1.20
CA ASP A 18 -50.77 -8.70 2.49
C ASP A 18 -50.12 -9.65 3.51
N ARG A 19 -50.49 -10.93 3.50
CA ARG A 19 -49.83 -11.94 4.34
C ARG A 19 -48.36 -12.08 4.00
N LEU A 20 -48.03 -12.16 2.71
CA LEU A 20 -46.65 -12.21 2.21
C LEU A 20 -45.88 -10.93 2.56
N LYS A 21 -46.51 -9.75 2.45
CA LYS A 21 -45.91 -8.49 2.90
C LYS A 21 -45.58 -8.53 4.39
N GLU A 22 -46.48 -9.01 5.26
CA GLU A 22 -46.18 -9.11 6.70
C GLU A 22 -45.07 -10.13 7.00
N GLN A 23 -44.99 -11.23 6.24
CA GLN A 23 -43.86 -12.15 6.32
C GLN A 23 -42.55 -11.46 5.90
N GLY A 24 -42.58 -10.66 4.83
CA GLY A 24 -41.47 -9.81 4.42
C GLY A 24 -41.05 -8.82 5.51
N ASN A 25 -42.01 -8.13 6.14
CA ASN A 25 -41.76 -7.20 7.26
C ASN A 25 -41.10 -7.92 8.44
N THR A 26 -41.56 -9.13 8.75
CA THR A 26 -40.97 -9.97 9.80
C THR A 26 -39.51 -10.31 9.46
N GLN A 27 -39.22 -10.70 8.21
CA GLN A 27 -37.84 -10.96 7.79
C GLN A 27 -36.97 -9.69 7.80
N LEU A 28 -37.54 -8.54 7.46
CA LEU A 28 -36.85 -7.26 7.49
C LEU A 28 -36.45 -6.87 8.92
N GLN A 29 -37.33 -7.08 9.90
CA GLN A 29 -37.04 -6.88 11.33
C GLN A 29 -35.97 -7.85 11.85
N LEU A 30 -35.89 -9.05 11.28
CA LEU A 30 -34.85 -10.04 11.55
C LEU A 30 -33.56 -9.80 10.75
N GLU A 31 -33.45 -8.67 10.04
CA GLU A 31 -32.32 -8.29 9.18
C GLU A 31 -32.05 -9.30 8.03
N ASN A 32 -33.00 -10.19 7.74
CA ASN A 32 -32.95 -11.16 6.65
C ASN A 32 -33.43 -10.52 5.33
N TYR A 33 -32.71 -9.51 4.84
CA TYR A 33 -33.17 -8.67 3.74
C TYR A 33 -33.41 -9.42 2.43
N HIS A 34 -32.60 -10.43 2.09
CA HIS A 34 -32.84 -11.28 0.90
C HIS A 34 -34.18 -12.02 0.97
N LYS A 35 -34.51 -12.61 2.13
CA LYS A 35 -35.81 -13.28 2.32
C LYS A 35 -36.97 -12.28 2.31
N ALA A 36 -36.76 -11.09 2.86
CA ALA A 36 -37.75 -10.02 2.79
C ALA A 36 -38.06 -9.67 1.32
N ILE A 37 -37.02 -9.51 0.48
CA ILE A 37 -37.15 -9.28 -0.97
C ILE A 37 -37.94 -10.40 -1.65
N ASP A 38 -37.68 -11.67 -1.32
CA ASP A 38 -38.40 -12.80 -1.90
C ASP A 38 -39.90 -12.75 -1.56
N TYR A 39 -40.25 -12.45 -0.30
CA TYR A 39 -41.64 -12.33 0.12
C TYR A 39 -42.34 -11.14 -0.53
N TYR A 40 -41.70 -9.97 -0.59
CA TYR A 40 -42.29 -8.81 -1.28
C TYR A 40 -42.43 -9.05 -2.78
N SER A 41 -41.46 -9.73 -3.41
CA SER A 41 -41.54 -10.10 -4.83
C SER A 41 -42.67 -11.08 -5.10
N GLN A 42 -42.98 -11.97 -4.15
CA GLN A 42 -44.18 -12.80 -4.22
C GLN A 42 -45.45 -11.95 -4.04
N ALA A 43 -45.49 -11.04 -3.07
CA ALA A 43 -46.63 -10.14 -2.86
C ALA A 43 -46.96 -9.31 -4.12
N ILE A 44 -45.94 -8.82 -4.84
CA ILE A 44 -46.09 -8.08 -6.11
C ILE A 44 -46.74 -8.94 -7.19
N LYS A 45 -46.49 -10.26 -7.23
CA LYS A 45 -47.17 -11.15 -8.19
C LYS A 45 -48.66 -11.31 -7.91
N PHE A 46 -49.11 -11.05 -6.68
CA PHE A 46 -50.53 -11.10 -6.32
C PHE A 46 -51.26 -9.79 -6.64
N ASP A 47 -50.62 -8.65 -6.41
CA ASP A 47 -51.15 -7.33 -6.76
C ASP A 47 -49.98 -6.37 -7.07
N ASP A 48 -49.79 -6.12 -8.37
CA ASP A 48 -48.75 -5.23 -8.90
C ASP A 48 -49.14 -3.74 -8.88
N LYS A 49 -50.34 -3.42 -8.38
CA LYS A 49 -50.81 -2.04 -8.19
C LYS A 49 -50.70 -1.57 -6.75
N ASN A 50 -50.34 -2.45 -5.82
CA ASN A 50 -50.14 -2.09 -4.43
C ASN A 50 -48.73 -1.48 -4.22
N TYR A 51 -48.68 -0.15 -4.16
CA TYR A 51 -47.43 0.61 -3.98
C TYR A 51 -46.65 0.20 -2.72
N ALA A 52 -47.32 -0.28 -1.66
CA ALA A 52 -46.67 -0.64 -0.40
C ALA A 52 -45.72 -1.84 -0.56
N TYR A 53 -46.00 -2.76 -1.49
CA TYR A 53 -45.12 -3.91 -1.72
C TYR A 53 -43.79 -3.47 -2.36
N PHE A 54 -43.84 -2.57 -3.35
CA PHE A 54 -42.65 -1.98 -3.97
C PHE A 54 -41.88 -1.12 -2.97
N HIS A 55 -42.57 -0.29 -2.19
CA HIS A 55 -41.93 0.51 -1.14
C HIS A 55 -41.16 -0.38 -0.14
N ASN A 56 -41.79 -1.44 0.38
CA ASN A 56 -41.13 -2.29 1.36
C ASN A 56 -39.97 -3.10 0.76
N ARG A 57 -40.10 -3.55 -0.49
CA ARG A 57 -38.99 -4.19 -1.23
C ARG A 57 -37.85 -3.22 -1.50
N SER A 58 -38.16 -1.96 -1.81
CA SER A 58 -37.16 -0.91 -1.98
C SER A 58 -36.36 -0.66 -0.71
N LEU A 59 -37.01 -0.67 0.46
CA LEU A 59 -36.35 -0.57 1.75
C LEU A 59 -35.39 -1.76 1.96
N ALA A 60 -35.81 -2.98 1.64
CA ALA A 60 -34.95 -4.14 1.73
C ALA A 60 -33.74 -4.06 0.78
N TYR A 61 -33.94 -3.59 -0.47
CA TYR A 61 -32.83 -3.31 -1.39
C TYR A 61 -31.91 -2.21 -0.87
N TYR A 62 -32.46 -1.13 -0.30
CA TYR A 62 -31.70 -0.02 0.28
C TYR A 62 -30.83 -0.48 1.46
N LEU A 63 -31.37 -1.34 2.34
CA LEU A 63 -30.62 -1.91 3.48
C LEU A 63 -29.54 -2.90 3.04
N LEU A 64 -29.70 -3.51 1.86
CA LEU A 64 -28.64 -4.28 1.19
C LEU A 64 -27.68 -3.41 0.37
N GLU A 65 -27.79 -2.08 0.47
CA GLU A 65 -26.98 -1.10 -0.28
C GLU A 65 -27.13 -1.23 -1.80
N ASN A 66 -28.22 -1.88 -2.24
CA ASN A 66 -28.58 -2.02 -3.63
C ASN A 66 -29.46 -0.86 -4.08
N PHE A 67 -28.87 0.34 -4.09
CA PHE A 67 -29.59 1.60 -4.31
C PHE A 67 -30.23 1.70 -5.70
N SER A 68 -29.62 1.11 -6.73
CA SER A 68 -30.18 1.11 -8.09
C SER A 68 -31.49 0.34 -8.18
N GLN A 69 -31.57 -0.85 -7.57
CA GLN A 69 -32.79 -1.65 -7.51
C GLN A 69 -33.82 -1.00 -6.59
N SER A 70 -33.38 -0.38 -5.48
CA SER A 70 -34.26 0.44 -4.64
C SER A 70 -34.90 1.59 -5.44
N LEU A 71 -34.14 2.29 -6.29
CA LEU A 71 -34.68 3.39 -7.12
C LEU A 71 -35.71 2.90 -8.13
N GLN A 72 -35.50 1.73 -8.75
CA GLN A 72 -36.47 1.15 -9.68
C GLN A 72 -37.83 0.91 -9.00
N ASP A 73 -37.83 0.29 -7.82
CA ASP A 73 -39.06 0.06 -7.05
C ASP A 73 -39.70 1.36 -6.57
N ILE A 74 -38.89 2.35 -6.17
CA ILE A 74 -39.40 3.66 -5.75
C ILE A 74 -40.04 4.44 -6.90
N GLN A 75 -39.49 4.36 -8.11
CA GLN A 75 -40.08 4.98 -9.30
C GLN A 75 -41.47 4.38 -9.60
N ILE A 76 -41.62 3.06 -9.46
CA ILE A 76 -42.93 2.40 -9.59
C ILE A 76 -43.86 2.87 -8.47
N CYS A 77 -43.41 2.85 -7.22
CA CYS A 77 -44.19 3.29 -6.07
C CYS A 77 -44.70 4.73 -6.23
N LYS A 78 -43.84 5.65 -6.67
CA LYS A 78 -44.15 7.06 -6.96
C LYS A 78 -45.15 7.20 -8.11
N SER A 79 -45.11 6.32 -9.11
CA SER A 79 -46.10 6.31 -10.19
C SER A 79 -47.50 5.87 -9.73
N LEU A 80 -47.56 4.97 -8.75
CA LEU A 80 -48.80 4.43 -8.18
C LEU A 80 -49.40 5.37 -7.11
N ASN A 81 -48.56 6.01 -6.30
CA ASN A 81 -48.98 6.96 -5.28
C ASN A 81 -47.99 8.14 -5.16
N LYS A 82 -48.35 9.27 -5.77
CA LYS A 82 -47.53 10.49 -5.78
C LYS A 82 -47.57 11.28 -4.48
N ASP A 83 -48.57 11.07 -3.63
CA ASP A 83 -48.71 11.82 -2.37
C ASP A 83 -47.99 11.13 -1.20
N TYR A 84 -47.39 9.96 -1.44
CA TYR A 84 -46.73 9.18 -0.40
C TYR A 84 -45.30 9.69 -0.12
N ILE A 85 -45.15 10.54 0.90
CA ILE A 85 -43.89 11.25 1.19
C ILE A 85 -42.65 10.35 1.31
N GLN A 86 -42.80 9.12 1.80
CA GLN A 86 -41.71 8.17 1.98
C GLN A 86 -41.01 7.78 0.67
N VAL A 87 -41.70 7.89 -0.49
CA VAL A 87 -41.05 7.64 -1.79
C VAL A 87 -40.00 8.69 -2.09
N TYR A 88 -40.26 9.96 -1.79
CA TYR A 88 -39.34 11.06 -2.04
C TYR A 88 -38.14 11.03 -1.10
N ILE A 89 -38.38 10.67 0.17
CA ILE A 89 -37.31 10.45 1.15
C ILE A 89 -36.38 9.33 0.67
N ARG A 90 -36.93 8.15 0.34
CA ARG A 90 -36.13 7.02 -0.15
C ARG A 90 -35.42 7.33 -1.46
N GLU A 91 -36.10 7.98 -2.40
CA GLU A 91 -35.53 8.38 -3.70
C GLU A 91 -34.34 9.32 -3.50
N ALA A 92 -34.51 10.37 -2.69
CA ALA A 92 -33.44 11.31 -2.36
C ALA A 92 -32.28 10.62 -1.65
N SER A 93 -32.55 9.78 -0.65
CA SER A 93 -31.52 9.03 0.05
C SER A 93 -30.78 8.06 -0.87
N ALA A 94 -31.46 7.39 -1.80
CA ALA A 94 -30.82 6.46 -2.73
C ALA A 94 -29.96 7.20 -3.78
N TYR A 95 -30.45 8.33 -4.32
CA TYR A 95 -29.63 9.19 -5.19
C TYR A 95 -28.42 9.76 -4.46
N HIS A 96 -28.57 10.15 -3.18
CA HIS A 96 -27.46 10.61 -2.34
C HIS A 96 -26.38 9.53 -2.20
N GLN A 97 -26.75 8.29 -1.90
CA GLN A 97 -25.81 7.16 -1.79
C GLN A 97 -25.13 6.78 -3.12
N LEU A 98 -25.72 7.16 -4.26
CA LEU A 98 -25.16 6.99 -5.60
C LEU A 98 -24.35 8.19 -6.10
N ASP A 99 -24.10 9.21 -5.26
CA ASP A 99 -23.44 10.47 -5.63
C ASP A 99 -24.18 11.31 -6.70
N GLN A 100 -25.49 11.06 -6.89
CA GLN A 100 -26.34 11.80 -7.82
C GLN A 100 -27.00 12.98 -7.08
N LEU A 101 -26.17 13.90 -6.58
CA LEU A 101 -26.59 14.94 -5.63
C LEU A 101 -27.66 15.90 -6.20
N ASP A 102 -27.59 16.23 -7.48
CA ASP A 102 -28.60 17.09 -8.14
C ASP A 102 -29.97 16.41 -8.20
N LEU A 103 -30.00 15.10 -8.51
CA LEU A 103 -31.23 14.31 -8.52
C LEU A 103 -31.76 14.13 -7.09
N ALA A 104 -30.87 13.94 -6.12
CA ALA A 104 -31.26 13.87 -4.72
C ALA A 104 -31.93 15.17 -4.24
N LEU A 105 -31.33 16.34 -4.53
CA LEU A 105 -31.93 17.64 -4.22
C LEU A 105 -33.27 17.84 -4.93
N LYS A 106 -33.39 17.43 -6.19
CA LYS A 106 -34.64 17.50 -6.92
C LYS A 106 -35.74 16.66 -6.24
N SER A 107 -35.44 15.41 -5.85
CA SER A 107 -36.38 14.57 -5.12
C SER A 107 -36.78 15.16 -3.76
N VAL A 108 -35.83 15.79 -3.05
CA VAL A 108 -36.13 16.52 -1.82
C VAL A 108 -37.08 17.70 -2.07
N GLN A 109 -36.84 18.49 -3.11
CA GLN A 109 -37.69 19.62 -3.48
C GLN A 109 -39.11 19.17 -3.83
N GLU A 110 -39.26 18.10 -4.60
CA GLU A 110 -40.57 17.53 -4.92
C GLU A 110 -41.29 17.00 -3.68
N GLY A 111 -40.59 16.35 -2.74
CA GLY A 111 -41.18 15.90 -1.48
C GLY A 111 -41.62 17.06 -0.58
N LEU A 112 -40.84 18.14 -0.49
CA LEU A 112 -41.18 19.33 0.29
C LEU A 112 -42.36 20.13 -0.32
N GLN A 113 -42.68 19.93 -1.60
CA GLN A 113 -43.91 20.47 -2.19
C GLN A 113 -45.17 19.75 -1.64
N ILE A 114 -45.03 18.50 -1.21
CA ILE A 114 -46.12 17.70 -0.62
C ILE A 114 -46.20 17.97 0.89
N GLU A 115 -45.07 17.89 1.59
CA GLU A 115 -44.97 18.16 3.03
C GLU A 115 -43.88 19.20 3.33
N GLN A 116 -44.26 20.48 3.36
CA GLN A 116 -43.33 21.61 3.46
C GLN A 116 -42.43 21.59 4.71
N ASN A 117 -42.91 21.02 5.81
CA ASN A 117 -42.20 20.99 7.10
C ASN A 117 -41.73 19.58 7.48
N ASN A 118 -41.54 18.68 6.50
CA ASN A 118 -41.04 17.33 6.77
C ASN A 118 -39.58 17.40 7.27
N GLU A 119 -39.35 17.05 8.53
CA GLU A 119 -38.03 17.15 9.17
C GLU A 119 -36.95 16.30 8.48
N GLU A 120 -37.31 15.12 7.97
CA GLU A 120 -36.36 14.20 7.35
C GLU A 120 -35.87 14.73 6.00
N LEU A 121 -36.77 15.26 5.18
CA LEU A 121 -36.41 15.91 3.92
C LEU A 121 -35.60 17.19 4.14
N LEU A 122 -35.91 17.99 5.16
CA LEU A 122 -35.11 19.17 5.51
C LEU A 122 -33.69 18.78 5.95
N LYS A 123 -33.54 17.75 6.79
CA LYS A 123 -32.23 17.22 7.17
C LYS A 123 -31.45 16.68 5.97
N LEU A 124 -32.10 15.94 5.08
CA LEU A 124 -31.48 15.47 3.82
C LEU A 124 -31.06 16.63 2.93
N LYS A 125 -31.89 17.67 2.80
CA LYS A 125 -31.55 18.90 2.06
C LYS A 125 -30.26 19.51 2.57
N ASP A 126 -30.17 19.73 3.88
CA ASP A 126 -29.01 20.36 4.50
C ASP A 126 -27.76 19.50 4.34
N LEU A 127 -27.87 18.19 4.55
CA LEU A 127 -26.79 17.22 4.34
C LEU A 127 -26.26 17.26 2.90
N ILE A 128 -27.16 17.14 1.91
CA ILE A 128 -26.78 17.13 0.49
C ILE A 128 -26.18 18.48 0.10
N GLN A 129 -26.74 19.60 0.56
CA GLN A 129 -26.23 20.93 0.24
C GLN A 129 -24.85 21.18 0.85
N GLN A 130 -24.60 20.72 2.08
CA GLN A 130 -23.27 20.76 2.70
C GLN A 130 -22.27 19.95 1.88
N GLU A 131 -22.65 18.77 1.41
CA GLU A 131 -21.77 17.93 0.60
C GLU A 131 -21.46 18.55 -0.76
N ILE A 132 -22.45 19.15 -1.44
CA ILE A 132 -22.22 19.90 -2.69
C ILE A 132 -21.25 21.06 -2.46
N ASN A 133 -21.44 21.81 -1.37
CA ASN A 133 -20.56 22.93 -1.02
C ASN A 133 -19.13 22.44 -0.75
N GLN A 134 -18.98 21.32 -0.04
CA GLN A 134 -17.68 20.69 0.20
C GLN A 134 -17.01 20.26 -1.12
N GLN A 135 -17.74 19.60 -2.02
CA GLN A 135 -17.19 19.18 -3.33
C GLN A 135 -16.77 20.39 -4.18
N ASN A 136 -17.49 21.50 -4.10
CA ASN A 136 -17.12 22.73 -4.78
C ASN A 136 -15.85 23.35 -4.19
N GLN A 137 -15.75 23.43 -2.85
CA GLN A 137 -14.53 23.88 -2.16
C GLN A 137 -13.31 23.01 -2.51
N GLU A 138 -13.48 21.68 -2.55
CA GLU A 138 -12.42 20.77 -2.95
C GLU A 138 -11.96 21.04 -4.40
N LYS A 139 -12.87 21.33 -5.32
CA LYS A 139 -12.51 21.72 -6.70
C LYS A 139 -11.78 23.06 -6.77
N GLU A 140 -12.11 24.01 -5.91
CA GLU A 140 -11.43 25.32 -5.83
C GLU A 140 -9.97 25.21 -5.37
N LEU A 141 -9.57 24.11 -4.74
CA LEU A 141 -8.17 23.82 -4.38
C LEU A 141 -7.30 23.56 -5.61
N ALA A 142 -7.89 23.24 -6.77
CA ALA A 142 -7.20 23.04 -8.03
C ALA A 142 -7.45 24.20 -8.98
N ASP A 143 -6.43 24.58 -9.76
CA ASP A 143 -6.62 25.58 -10.80
C ASP A 143 -7.48 25.06 -11.96
N LYS A 144 -8.01 25.99 -12.75
CA LYS A 144 -8.90 25.67 -13.89
C LYS A 144 -8.22 24.78 -14.93
N GLU A 145 -6.91 24.88 -15.08
CA GLU A 145 -6.16 24.09 -16.06
C GLU A 145 -6.07 22.63 -15.63
N THR A 146 -5.77 22.38 -14.35
CA THR A 146 -5.68 21.05 -13.73
C THR A 146 -7.02 20.33 -13.75
N LEU A 147 -8.12 21.05 -13.45
CA LEU A 147 -9.47 20.52 -13.56
C LEU A 147 -9.76 20.09 -15.00
N LYS A 148 -9.51 20.97 -15.98
CA LYS A 148 -9.71 20.68 -17.40
C LYS A 148 -8.88 19.49 -17.90
N LYS A 149 -7.61 19.39 -17.49
CA LYS A 149 -6.73 18.25 -17.80
C LYS A 149 -7.29 16.94 -17.25
N SER A 150 -7.80 16.97 -16.02
CA SER A 150 -8.42 15.80 -15.39
C SER A 150 -9.70 15.37 -16.10
N GLU A 151 -10.58 16.32 -16.45
CA GLU A 151 -11.81 16.06 -17.21
C GLU A 151 -11.52 15.49 -18.60
N ASN A 152 -10.50 16.03 -19.29
CA ASN A 152 -10.04 15.53 -20.57
C ASN A 152 -9.56 14.08 -20.46
N LEU A 153 -8.79 13.74 -19.42
CA LEU A 153 -8.37 12.36 -19.18
C LEU A 153 -9.56 11.44 -18.96
N LEU A 154 -10.47 11.77 -18.05
CA LEU A 154 -11.63 10.92 -17.74
C LEU A 154 -12.48 10.70 -19.01
N SER A 155 -12.69 11.76 -19.79
CA SER A 155 -13.40 11.68 -21.08
C SER A 155 -12.67 10.77 -22.08
N TRP A 156 -11.34 10.88 -22.17
CA TRP A 156 -10.53 10.02 -23.03
C TRP A 156 -10.57 8.55 -22.59
N VAL A 157 -10.48 8.27 -21.29
CA VAL A 157 -10.56 6.90 -20.77
C VAL A 157 -11.93 6.29 -21.12
N GLN A 158 -13.02 7.04 -20.90
CA GLN A 158 -14.37 6.57 -21.21
C GLN A 158 -14.57 6.34 -22.72
N ALA A 159 -14.09 7.26 -23.56
CA ALA A 159 -14.15 7.14 -25.02
C ALA A 159 -13.37 5.91 -25.53
N ASN A 160 -12.31 5.52 -24.82
CA ASN A 160 -11.48 4.35 -25.11
C ASN A 160 -11.90 3.10 -24.32
N LYS A 161 -13.18 3.01 -23.89
CA LYS A 161 -13.78 1.84 -23.24
C LYS A 161 -13.19 1.48 -21.87
N GLY A 162 -12.52 2.42 -21.21
CA GLY A 162 -12.16 2.28 -19.81
C GLY A 162 -13.36 2.49 -18.89
N GLU A 163 -13.44 1.72 -17.81
CA GLU A 163 -14.52 1.75 -16.83
C GLU A 163 -14.02 2.27 -15.48
N PHE A 164 -14.71 3.25 -14.90
CA PHE A 164 -14.37 3.87 -13.61
C PHE A 164 -15.61 4.51 -12.96
N SER A 165 -16.80 3.94 -13.19
CA SER A 165 -18.10 4.53 -12.81
C SER A 165 -18.25 4.74 -11.30
N SER A 166 -17.56 3.96 -10.48
CA SER A 166 -17.63 3.96 -9.02
C SER A 166 -16.71 4.98 -8.33
N ILE A 167 -15.88 5.72 -9.08
CA ILE A 167 -14.89 6.64 -8.50
C ILE A 167 -15.02 8.09 -8.98
N LYS A 168 -14.49 9.02 -8.18
CA LYS A 168 -14.24 10.42 -8.53
C LYS A 168 -12.86 10.86 -8.05
N LEU A 169 -12.37 11.93 -8.66
CA LEU A 169 -11.16 12.62 -8.21
C LEU A 169 -11.54 13.58 -7.07
N LYS A 170 -10.72 13.59 -6.02
CA LYS A 170 -10.75 14.56 -4.93
C LYS A 170 -9.41 15.29 -4.89
N TYR A 171 -9.48 16.62 -4.95
CA TYR A 171 -8.29 17.48 -4.94
C TYR A 171 -7.96 17.89 -3.51
N LEU A 172 -6.67 17.79 -3.16
CA LEU A 172 -6.11 18.22 -1.88
C LEU A 172 -5.31 19.53 -2.05
N SER A 173 -4.80 19.76 -3.25
CA SER A 173 -4.20 21.01 -3.72
C SER A 173 -4.15 20.99 -5.26
N THR A 174 -3.62 22.04 -5.88
CA THR A 174 -3.39 22.07 -7.34
C THR A 174 -2.55 20.89 -7.84
N HIS A 175 -1.58 20.45 -7.05
CA HIS A 175 -0.64 19.40 -7.45
C HIS A 175 -0.93 18.04 -6.80
N ASN A 176 -1.90 17.97 -5.88
CA ASN A 176 -2.19 16.76 -5.12
C ASN A 176 -3.66 16.37 -5.26
N ARG A 177 -3.88 15.12 -5.67
CA ARG A 177 -5.20 14.53 -5.91
C ARG A 177 -5.24 13.10 -5.39
N SER A 178 -6.45 12.64 -5.12
CA SER A 178 -6.77 11.30 -4.66
C SER A 178 -7.94 10.74 -5.43
N ILE A 179 -8.02 9.42 -5.52
CA ILE A 179 -9.21 8.71 -6.00
C ILE A 179 -10.06 8.34 -4.79
N VAL A 180 -11.32 8.76 -4.80
CA VAL A 180 -12.31 8.40 -3.79
C VAL A 180 -13.50 7.69 -4.44
N SER A 181 -14.18 6.86 -3.66
CA SER A 181 -15.42 6.21 -4.11
C SER A 181 -16.59 7.21 -4.20
N LYS A 182 -17.41 7.09 -5.23
CA LYS A 182 -18.69 7.80 -5.37
C LYS A 182 -19.80 7.15 -4.56
N ARG A 183 -19.76 5.83 -4.46
CA ARG A 183 -20.73 4.99 -3.75
C ARG A 183 -20.00 3.90 -2.98
N ILE A 184 -20.77 3.11 -2.25
CA ILE A 184 -20.25 1.87 -1.67
C ILE A 184 -19.81 0.92 -2.81
N ILE A 185 -18.62 0.35 -2.67
CA ILE A 185 -18.05 -0.66 -3.57
C ILE A 185 -17.89 -1.94 -2.76
N GLN A 186 -18.43 -3.05 -3.28
CA GLN A 186 -18.35 -4.33 -2.59
C GLN A 186 -16.99 -5.01 -2.85
N ALA A 187 -16.64 -5.99 -2.02
CA ALA A 187 -15.44 -6.80 -2.25
C ALA A 187 -15.53 -7.51 -3.63
N ASP A 188 -14.38 -7.69 -4.28
CA ASP A 188 -14.19 -8.23 -5.63
C ASP A 188 -14.80 -7.39 -6.78
N GLU A 189 -15.48 -6.30 -6.47
CA GLU A 189 -16.01 -5.39 -7.48
C GLU A 189 -14.87 -4.67 -8.22
N THR A 190 -15.05 -4.48 -9.52
CA THR A 190 -14.11 -3.74 -10.36
C THR A 190 -14.24 -2.24 -10.10
N VAL A 191 -13.14 -1.61 -9.70
CA VAL A 191 -13.04 -0.18 -9.43
C VAL A 191 -12.62 0.60 -10.68
N ILE A 192 -11.58 0.10 -11.35
CA ILE A 192 -11.05 0.65 -12.60
C ILE A 192 -10.76 -0.51 -13.55
N SER A 193 -11.13 -0.37 -14.82
CA SER A 193 -10.75 -1.29 -15.89
C SER A 193 -10.24 -0.51 -17.09
N ILE A 194 -9.03 -0.82 -17.56
CA ILE A 194 -8.37 -0.15 -18.68
C ILE A 194 -8.00 -1.20 -19.74
N PRO A 195 -8.55 -1.14 -20.97
CA PRO A 195 -8.18 -2.07 -22.04
C PRO A 195 -6.69 -2.04 -22.34
N GLN A 196 -6.11 -3.21 -22.69
CA GLN A 196 -4.68 -3.35 -22.96
C GLN A 196 -4.17 -2.34 -24.01
N GLU A 197 -4.98 -2.00 -25.02
CA GLU A 197 -4.61 -1.07 -26.09
C GLU A 197 -4.35 0.36 -25.59
N GLN A 198 -4.85 0.70 -24.40
CA GLN A 198 -4.66 1.99 -23.75
C GLN A 198 -3.54 1.98 -22.70
N VAL A 199 -3.00 0.80 -22.41
CA VAL A 199 -1.88 0.61 -21.48
C VAL A 199 -0.57 0.79 -22.23
N ILE A 200 0.30 1.66 -21.73
CA ILE A 200 1.61 1.89 -22.32
C ILE A 200 2.54 0.81 -21.79
N THR A 201 2.74 -0.26 -22.56
CA THR A 201 3.67 -1.33 -22.19
C THR A 201 5.11 -0.97 -22.50
N LEU A 202 6.06 -1.71 -21.92
CA LEU A 202 7.47 -1.55 -22.27
C LEU A 202 7.71 -1.79 -23.77
N ASP A 203 6.98 -2.70 -24.41
CA ASP A 203 7.09 -2.95 -25.85
C ASP A 203 6.61 -1.74 -26.66
N VAL A 204 5.48 -1.13 -26.25
CA VAL A 204 4.98 0.11 -26.87
C VAL A 204 6.01 1.23 -26.72
N ALA A 205 6.57 1.44 -25.52
CA ALA A 205 7.60 2.45 -25.28
C ALA A 205 8.90 2.19 -26.07
N SER A 206 9.33 0.93 -26.12
CA SER A 206 10.53 0.49 -26.85
C SER A 206 10.38 0.64 -28.37
N SER A 207 9.14 0.64 -28.88
CA SER A 207 8.85 0.82 -30.30
C SER A 207 8.95 2.27 -30.79
N SER A 208 9.18 3.24 -29.89
CA SER A 208 9.38 4.64 -30.26
C SER A 208 10.71 4.84 -31.01
N ASP A 209 10.80 5.92 -31.78
CA ASP A 209 11.90 6.11 -32.74
C ASP A 209 13.26 6.20 -32.04
N PHE A 210 13.37 6.96 -30.95
CA PHE A 210 14.61 7.01 -30.16
C PHE A 210 14.97 5.66 -29.53
N CYS A 211 14.00 4.93 -28.97
CA CYS A 211 14.26 3.63 -28.33
C CYS A 211 14.74 2.57 -29.34
N LYS A 212 14.19 2.58 -30.56
CA LYS A 212 14.66 1.71 -31.66
C LYS A 212 16.12 1.97 -31.99
N ILE A 213 16.51 3.23 -32.15
CA ILE A 213 17.90 3.62 -32.44
C ILE A 213 18.84 3.13 -31.32
N LEU A 214 18.48 3.34 -30.04
CA LEU A 214 19.28 2.88 -28.90
C LEU A 214 19.43 1.36 -28.88
N THR A 215 18.36 0.63 -29.22
CA THR A 215 18.36 -0.83 -29.30
C THR A 215 19.27 -1.32 -30.43
N GLU A 216 19.15 -0.74 -31.62
CA GLU A 216 20.01 -1.05 -32.78
C GLU A 216 21.49 -0.77 -32.52
N LYS A 217 21.79 0.27 -31.73
CA LYS A 217 23.15 0.64 -31.32
C LYS A 217 23.66 -0.14 -30.11
N ASN A 218 22.83 -1.01 -29.52
CA ASN A 218 23.14 -1.78 -28.32
C ASN A 218 23.62 -0.88 -27.15
N THR A 219 23.01 0.29 -27.01
CA THR A 219 23.36 1.25 -25.95
C THR A 219 22.92 0.73 -24.60
N GLN A 220 23.86 0.60 -23.67
CA GLN A 220 23.54 0.24 -22.29
C GLN A 220 23.22 1.51 -21.50
N LEU A 221 22.02 1.53 -20.93
CA LEU A 221 21.55 2.58 -20.02
C LEU A 221 21.51 2.02 -18.61
N VAL A 222 21.80 2.87 -17.62
CA VAL A 222 21.77 2.53 -16.19
C VAL A 222 20.35 2.14 -15.78
N GLN A 223 19.34 2.92 -16.19
CA GLN A 223 17.93 2.70 -15.85
C GLN A 223 17.08 2.50 -17.12
N GLN A 224 17.52 1.57 -17.98
CA GLN A 224 17.00 1.36 -19.34
C GLN A 224 15.47 1.41 -19.46
N LYS A 225 14.75 0.67 -18.61
CA LYS A 225 13.28 0.61 -18.63
C LYS A 225 12.65 2.00 -18.43
N HIS A 226 13.11 2.74 -17.43
CA HIS A 226 12.56 4.06 -17.09
C HIS A 226 12.96 5.10 -18.13
N ALA A 227 14.19 5.02 -18.64
CA ALA A 227 14.62 5.84 -19.77
C ALA A 227 13.73 5.62 -21.02
N TYR A 228 13.33 4.38 -21.32
CA TYR A 228 12.48 4.10 -22.48
C TYR A 228 11.07 4.67 -22.33
N PHE A 229 10.46 4.55 -21.14
CA PHE A 229 9.20 5.24 -20.86
C PHE A 229 9.35 6.77 -20.95
N ALA A 230 10.44 7.33 -20.43
CA ALA A 230 10.70 8.76 -20.50
C ALA A 230 10.80 9.26 -21.95
N LEU A 231 11.55 8.56 -22.79
CA LEU A 231 11.68 8.86 -24.22
C LEU A 231 10.33 8.75 -24.95
N PHE A 232 9.52 7.74 -24.63
CA PHE A 232 8.18 7.61 -25.18
C PHE A 232 7.30 8.81 -24.81
N LEU A 233 7.26 9.19 -23.52
CA LEU A 233 6.47 10.33 -23.05
C LEU A 233 6.88 11.64 -23.75
N LEU A 234 8.17 11.89 -23.90
CA LEU A 234 8.68 13.10 -24.57
C LEU A 234 8.32 13.14 -26.06
N GLN A 235 8.47 12.02 -26.78
CA GLN A 235 8.10 11.94 -28.19
C GLN A 235 6.59 12.12 -28.39
N GLU A 236 5.76 11.51 -27.54
CA GLU A 236 4.31 11.69 -27.58
C GLU A 236 3.91 13.12 -27.23
N GLN A 237 4.55 13.74 -26.23
CA GLN A 237 4.30 15.14 -25.88
C GLN A 237 4.60 16.09 -27.05
N LYS A 238 5.67 15.83 -27.81
CA LYS A 238 6.04 16.63 -29.00
C LYS A 238 4.97 16.56 -30.10
N LYS A 239 4.25 15.44 -30.22
CA LYS A 239 3.15 15.28 -31.20
C LYS A 239 1.94 16.18 -30.90
N LYS A 240 1.84 16.75 -29.69
CA LYS A 240 0.73 17.62 -29.27
C LYS A 240 -0.63 16.95 -29.57
N ASP A 241 -1.50 17.62 -30.31
CA ASP A 241 -2.86 17.15 -30.62
C ASP A 241 -2.91 15.88 -31.48
N ALA A 242 -1.78 15.50 -32.12
CA ALA A 242 -1.68 14.25 -32.86
C ALA A 242 -1.36 13.03 -31.96
N SER A 243 -1.02 13.23 -30.68
CA SER A 243 -0.76 12.11 -29.77
C SER A 243 -2.07 11.46 -29.30
N HIS A 244 -2.15 10.14 -29.46
CA HIS A 244 -3.21 9.33 -28.88
C HIS A 244 -3.25 9.45 -27.34
N TYR A 245 -2.09 9.60 -26.71
CA TYR A 245 -1.93 9.66 -25.25
C TYR A 245 -1.93 11.09 -24.69
N LYS A 246 -2.26 12.11 -25.50
CA LYS A 246 -2.23 13.51 -25.08
C LYS A 246 -2.95 13.75 -23.75
N ALA A 247 -4.18 13.25 -23.62
CA ALA A 247 -4.99 13.46 -22.42
C ALA A 247 -4.35 12.88 -21.16
N TYR A 248 -3.66 11.73 -21.29
CA TYR A 248 -2.90 11.14 -20.20
C TYR A 248 -1.65 11.95 -19.86
N ILE A 249 -0.83 12.27 -20.87
CA ILE A 249 0.42 13.00 -20.68
C ILE A 249 0.16 14.39 -20.07
N ASP A 250 -0.85 15.10 -20.56
CA ASP A 250 -1.25 16.40 -20.02
C ASP A 250 -1.70 16.32 -18.56
N SER A 251 -2.23 15.17 -18.12
CA SER A 251 -2.70 14.95 -16.75
C SER A 251 -1.58 14.61 -15.77
N LEU A 252 -0.39 14.25 -16.25
CA LEU A 252 0.76 13.92 -15.41
C LEU A 252 1.17 15.12 -14.54
N PRO A 253 1.73 14.88 -13.35
CA PRO A 253 2.17 15.96 -12.46
C PRO A 253 3.24 16.82 -13.13
N THR A 254 3.08 18.14 -13.02
CA THR A 254 4.09 19.12 -13.44
C THR A 254 5.08 19.43 -12.33
N ASP A 255 4.60 19.43 -11.08
CA ASP A 255 5.42 19.57 -9.88
C ASP A 255 5.84 18.19 -9.37
N LEU A 256 7.16 17.96 -9.35
CA LEU A 256 7.80 16.75 -8.81
C LEU A 256 8.78 17.12 -7.69
N SER A 257 8.65 18.31 -7.10
CA SER A 257 9.58 18.84 -6.10
C SER A 257 9.71 17.96 -4.85
N SER A 258 8.78 17.04 -4.60
CA SER A 258 8.86 16.04 -3.53
C SER A 258 9.88 14.93 -3.78
N PHE A 259 10.36 14.76 -5.02
CA PHE A 259 11.34 13.75 -5.36
C PHE A 259 12.74 14.19 -4.92
N PRO A 260 13.46 13.37 -4.13
CA PRO A 260 14.80 13.73 -3.65
C PRO A 260 15.83 14.03 -4.76
N ALA A 261 15.64 13.47 -5.95
CA ALA A 261 16.43 13.78 -7.14
C ALA A 261 16.33 15.25 -7.59
N LEU A 262 15.34 16.00 -7.10
CA LEU A 262 15.14 17.43 -7.35
C LEU A 262 15.50 18.33 -6.15
N PHE A 263 15.84 17.74 -5.00
CA PHE A 263 16.10 18.51 -3.78
C PHE A 263 17.33 19.42 -3.93
N SER A 264 17.22 20.59 -3.33
CA SER A 264 18.28 21.57 -3.14
C SER A 264 19.35 21.08 -2.17
N GLU A 265 20.52 21.71 -2.18
CA GLU A 265 21.59 21.40 -1.21
C GLU A 265 21.14 21.65 0.24
N GLU A 266 20.27 22.64 0.48
CA GLU A 266 19.70 22.91 1.80
C GLU A 266 18.84 21.73 2.30
N GLU A 267 17.97 21.18 1.44
CA GLU A 267 17.15 20.02 1.80
C GLU A 267 18.01 18.76 2.01
N LEU A 268 19.05 18.58 1.18
CA LEU A 268 19.96 17.44 1.28
C LEU A 268 20.82 17.46 2.54
N GLN A 269 21.11 18.63 3.13
CA GLN A 269 21.80 18.72 4.42
C GLN A 269 21.05 17.99 5.54
N TYR A 270 19.72 17.88 5.46
CA TYR A 270 18.94 17.13 6.45
C TYR A 270 19.18 15.61 6.38
N LEU A 271 19.71 15.09 5.28
CA LEU A 271 20.06 13.67 5.11
C LEU A 271 21.52 13.37 5.42
N GLU A 272 22.31 14.32 5.89
CA GLU A 272 23.74 14.09 6.14
C GLU A 272 23.98 12.96 7.16
N GLY A 273 24.89 12.05 6.80
CA GLY A 273 25.21 10.84 7.56
C GLY A 273 24.33 9.64 7.23
N THR A 274 23.18 9.83 6.55
CA THR A 274 22.28 8.73 6.16
C THR A 274 22.82 7.92 4.98
N ALA A 275 22.36 6.67 4.87
CA ALA A 275 22.53 5.91 3.64
C ALA A 275 21.68 6.46 2.48
N ALA A 276 20.51 7.02 2.80
CA ALA A 276 19.62 7.61 1.82
C ALA A 276 20.27 8.75 1.01
N LEU A 277 21.09 9.62 1.63
CA LEU A 277 21.79 10.70 0.91
C LEU A 277 22.63 10.17 -0.26
N LYS A 278 23.37 9.08 -0.03
CA LYS A 278 24.18 8.44 -1.08
C LYS A 278 23.31 7.93 -2.22
N LEU A 279 22.19 7.28 -1.91
CA LEU A 279 21.26 6.77 -2.92
C LEU A 279 20.62 7.89 -3.75
N VAL A 280 20.32 9.03 -3.12
CA VAL A 280 19.79 10.21 -3.82
C VAL A 280 20.84 10.79 -4.77
N GLN A 281 22.10 10.89 -4.33
CA GLN A 281 23.20 11.37 -5.17
C GLN A 281 23.48 10.42 -6.34
N GLU A 282 23.49 9.11 -6.10
CA GLU A 282 23.60 8.09 -7.15
C GLU A 282 22.47 8.20 -8.17
N GLN A 283 21.21 8.32 -7.73
CA GLN A 283 20.08 8.48 -8.64
C GLN A 283 20.18 9.77 -9.50
N LYS A 284 20.64 10.89 -8.92
CA LYS A 284 20.89 12.13 -9.67
C LYS A 284 21.92 11.91 -10.79
N GLU A 285 23.01 11.19 -10.48
CA GLU A 285 24.06 10.90 -11.46
C GLU A 285 23.63 9.88 -12.51
N ASP A 286 22.87 8.84 -12.13
CA ASP A 286 22.34 7.83 -13.02
C ASP A 286 21.43 8.44 -14.10
N ILE A 287 20.49 9.32 -13.70
CA ILE A 287 19.58 10.01 -14.63
C ILE A 287 20.38 10.89 -15.60
N LYS A 288 21.42 11.55 -15.12
CA LYS A 288 22.31 12.38 -15.93
C LYS A 288 23.13 11.55 -16.91
N THR A 289 23.70 10.45 -16.45
CA THR A 289 24.47 9.49 -17.26
C THR A 289 23.62 8.93 -18.40
N ASP A 290 22.36 8.55 -18.12
CA ASP A 290 21.43 8.08 -19.13
C ASP A 290 21.14 9.18 -20.17
N TYR A 291 20.86 10.42 -19.74
CA TYR A 291 20.63 11.54 -20.65
C TYR A 291 21.84 11.82 -21.56
N GLU A 292 23.04 11.81 -21.00
CA GLU A 292 24.29 12.03 -21.75
C GLU A 292 24.56 10.90 -22.73
N SER A 293 24.35 9.66 -22.31
CA SER A 293 24.50 8.47 -23.17
C SER A 293 23.53 8.49 -24.35
N ILE A 294 22.27 8.84 -24.10
CA ILE A 294 21.25 8.99 -25.17
C ILE A 294 21.67 10.13 -26.11
N SER A 295 22.07 11.28 -25.56
CA SER A 295 22.48 12.46 -26.32
C SER A 295 23.72 12.22 -27.20
N GLN A 296 24.63 11.36 -26.76
CA GLN A 296 25.82 10.99 -27.52
C GLN A 296 25.46 10.10 -28.72
N VAL A 297 24.51 9.20 -28.55
CA VAL A 297 24.06 8.27 -29.60
C VAL A 297 23.09 8.94 -30.58
N ILE A 298 22.28 9.87 -30.08
CA ILE A 298 21.22 10.57 -30.81
C ILE A 298 21.39 12.09 -30.60
N PRO A 299 22.25 12.77 -31.39
CA PRO A 299 22.46 14.21 -31.26
C PRO A 299 21.17 15.04 -31.42
N GLU A 300 20.22 14.57 -32.23
CA GLU A 300 18.92 15.20 -32.44
C GLU A 300 18.11 15.25 -31.13
N PHE A 301 18.18 14.20 -30.30
CA PHE A 301 17.49 14.17 -29.00
C PHE A 301 17.93 15.34 -28.11
N LYS A 302 19.24 15.61 -28.04
CA LYS A 302 19.79 16.73 -27.26
C LYS A 302 19.35 18.10 -27.80
N SER A 303 19.14 18.21 -29.10
CA SER A 303 18.65 19.45 -29.72
C SER A 303 17.17 19.70 -29.45
N GLU A 304 16.40 18.63 -29.21
CA GLU A 304 14.94 18.70 -29.05
C GLU A 304 14.50 18.73 -27.58
N PHE A 305 15.21 18.02 -26.70
CA PHE A 305 14.82 17.85 -25.31
C PHE A 305 15.96 18.22 -24.36
N SER A 306 15.68 19.14 -23.45
CA SER A 306 16.58 19.48 -22.36
C SER A 306 16.70 18.36 -21.33
N PHE A 307 17.77 18.39 -20.54
CA PHE A 307 17.94 17.52 -19.38
C PHE A 307 16.75 17.60 -18.41
N GLU A 308 16.21 18.80 -18.19
CA GLU A 308 15.07 19.00 -17.28
C GLU A 308 13.79 18.31 -17.77
N GLN A 309 13.52 18.35 -19.08
CA GLN A 309 12.39 17.63 -19.66
C GLN A 309 12.59 16.11 -19.54
N PHE A 310 13.80 15.61 -19.80
CA PHE A 310 14.12 14.19 -19.61
C PHE A 310 13.99 13.76 -18.15
N ARG A 311 14.54 14.54 -17.22
CA ARG A 311 14.46 14.29 -15.79
C ARG A 311 13.01 14.25 -15.30
N TRP A 312 12.17 15.18 -15.74
CA TRP A 312 10.74 15.17 -15.47
C TRP A 312 10.07 13.88 -15.99
N ALA A 313 10.27 13.54 -17.27
CA ALA A 313 9.67 12.35 -17.88
C ALA A 313 10.14 11.06 -17.21
N PHE A 314 11.42 11.02 -16.84
CA PHE A 314 12.03 9.91 -16.10
C PHE A 314 11.35 9.73 -14.74
N LEU A 315 11.27 10.77 -13.91
CA LEU A 315 10.66 10.69 -12.57
C LEU A 315 9.15 10.39 -12.62
N CYS A 316 8.45 10.90 -13.63
CA CYS A 316 7.07 10.51 -13.93
C CYS A 316 6.97 8.99 -14.18
N SER A 317 7.83 8.43 -15.05
CA SER A 317 7.85 6.99 -15.30
C SER A 317 8.24 6.19 -14.06
N HIS A 318 9.20 6.70 -13.27
CA HIS A 318 9.76 6.00 -12.13
C HIS A 318 8.74 5.76 -11.02
N SER A 319 7.84 6.73 -10.83
CA SER A 319 6.78 6.69 -9.82
C SER A 319 5.45 6.06 -10.28
N ARG A 320 5.28 5.79 -11.59
CA ARG A 320 3.98 5.39 -12.19
C ARG A 320 4.00 4.09 -12.98
N VAL A 321 5.16 3.43 -13.06
CA VAL A 321 5.26 2.16 -13.76
C VAL A 321 4.91 0.98 -12.84
N PHE A 322 3.95 0.18 -13.28
CA PHE A 322 3.51 -1.06 -12.65
C PHE A 322 4.30 -2.25 -13.21
N GLY A 323 4.44 -3.29 -12.40
CA GLY A 323 4.79 -4.63 -12.87
C GLY A 323 3.51 -5.45 -13.03
N ILE A 324 3.31 -6.08 -14.19
CA ILE A 324 2.19 -6.98 -14.45
C ILE A 324 2.67 -8.26 -15.15
N LYS A 325 1.79 -9.24 -15.25
CA LYS A 325 1.97 -10.40 -16.14
C LYS A 325 0.88 -10.37 -17.20
N VAL A 326 1.27 -10.34 -18.47
CA VAL A 326 0.35 -10.45 -19.61
C VAL A 326 0.59 -11.81 -20.24
N LYS A 327 -0.43 -12.68 -20.30
CA LYS A 327 -0.29 -14.05 -20.80
C LYS A 327 0.89 -14.82 -20.17
N GLY A 328 1.07 -14.63 -18.86
CA GLY A 328 2.16 -15.25 -18.09
C GLY A 328 3.54 -14.59 -18.21
N VAL A 329 3.74 -13.66 -19.16
CA VAL A 329 5.01 -12.96 -19.35
C VAL A 329 5.03 -11.69 -18.49
N LYS A 330 6.07 -11.56 -17.66
CA LYS A 330 6.28 -10.35 -16.86
C LYS A 330 6.62 -9.18 -17.78
N THR A 331 5.91 -8.07 -17.61
CA THR A 331 6.22 -6.82 -18.29
C THR A 331 5.99 -5.65 -17.34
N SER A 332 6.34 -4.46 -17.80
CA SER A 332 6.13 -3.21 -17.09
C SER A 332 5.27 -2.27 -17.89
N VAL A 333 4.43 -1.51 -17.20
CA VAL A 333 3.40 -0.70 -17.86
C VAL A 333 3.15 0.63 -17.16
N MET A 334 2.78 1.67 -17.91
CA MET A 334 2.09 2.84 -17.38
C MET A 334 0.61 2.73 -17.72
N VAL A 335 -0.27 2.99 -16.76
CA VAL A 335 -1.71 2.77 -16.88
C VAL A 335 -2.43 4.09 -16.63
N PRO A 336 -2.96 4.75 -17.67
CA PRO A 336 -3.75 5.97 -17.50
C PRO A 336 -4.87 5.78 -16.49
N LEU A 337 -5.10 6.80 -15.65
CA LEU A 337 -6.07 6.85 -14.54
C LEU A 337 -5.73 5.95 -13.34
N ALA A 338 -5.33 4.70 -13.55
CA ALA A 338 -5.04 3.78 -12.44
C ALA A 338 -3.79 4.19 -11.63
N ASP A 339 -2.84 4.89 -12.26
CA ASP A 339 -1.64 5.44 -11.63
C ASP A 339 -1.88 6.62 -10.67
N MET A 340 -3.13 7.06 -10.52
CA MET A 340 -3.54 8.09 -9.57
C MET A 340 -3.99 7.57 -8.21
N LEU A 341 -4.17 6.25 -8.06
CA LEU A 341 -4.44 5.67 -6.75
C LEU A 341 -3.23 5.91 -5.84
N ASN A 342 -3.46 6.18 -4.56
CA ASN A 342 -2.39 6.44 -3.61
C ASN A 342 -1.94 5.18 -2.87
N HIS A 343 -0.75 5.25 -2.29
CA HIS A 343 -0.16 4.14 -1.55
C HIS A 343 -0.89 3.88 -0.23
N LYS A 344 -1.01 2.61 0.11
CA LYS A 344 -1.13 2.16 1.50
C LYS A 344 -0.33 0.89 1.72
N HIS A 345 0.18 0.71 2.92
CA HIS A 345 1.05 -0.43 3.24
C HIS A 345 0.37 -1.77 2.97
N SER A 346 1.16 -2.78 2.56
CA SER A 346 0.65 -4.12 2.25
C SER A 346 -0.09 -4.74 3.44
N GLY A 347 -1.24 -5.33 3.18
CA GLY A 347 -2.19 -5.81 4.19
C GLY A 347 -3.21 -4.77 4.67
N GLN A 348 -3.13 -3.51 4.21
CA GLN A 348 -4.06 -2.45 4.61
C GLN A 348 -4.74 -1.75 3.44
N GLU A 349 -4.29 -2.01 2.22
CA GLU A 349 -4.87 -1.55 0.96
C GLU A 349 -6.36 -1.87 0.85
N ASP A 350 -7.02 -1.06 0.03
CA ASP A 350 -8.45 -1.18 -0.25
C ASP A 350 -8.69 -1.93 -1.57
N SER A 351 -7.69 -1.92 -2.46
CA SER A 351 -7.72 -2.59 -3.76
C SER A 351 -6.39 -3.21 -4.15
N GLU A 352 -6.45 -4.13 -5.11
CA GLU A 352 -5.31 -4.70 -5.82
C GLU A 352 -5.45 -4.50 -7.33
N TRP A 353 -4.34 -4.64 -8.05
CA TRP A 353 -4.34 -4.63 -9.52
C TRP A 353 -3.97 -5.99 -10.07
N VAL A 354 -4.63 -6.35 -11.16
CA VAL A 354 -4.37 -7.57 -11.93
C VAL A 354 -4.50 -7.24 -13.41
N PHE A 355 -3.78 -7.96 -14.26
CA PHE A 355 -4.11 -8.00 -15.68
C PHE A 355 -5.01 -9.21 -15.92
N ASP A 356 -6.24 -8.96 -16.30
CA ASP A 356 -7.22 -10.00 -16.60
C ASP A 356 -7.11 -10.42 -18.06
N ASP A 357 -6.46 -11.56 -18.30
CA ASP A 357 -6.27 -12.12 -19.64
C ASP A 357 -7.61 -12.49 -20.33
N ALA A 358 -8.71 -12.68 -19.57
CA ALA A 358 -10.01 -13.03 -20.15
C ALA A 358 -10.72 -11.81 -20.74
N THR A 359 -10.61 -10.66 -20.08
CA THR A 359 -11.18 -9.39 -20.55
C THR A 359 -10.19 -8.52 -21.32
N ASN A 360 -8.91 -8.91 -21.33
CA ASN A 360 -7.78 -8.18 -21.91
C ASN A 360 -7.61 -6.77 -21.32
N CYS A 361 -7.82 -6.64 -20.01
CA CYS A 361 -7.82 -5.37 -19.31
C CYS A 361 -6.84 -5.38 -18.14
N PHE A 362 -6.22 -4.23 -17.88
CA PHE A 362 -5.70 -3.93 -16.56
C PHE A 362 -6.89 -3.58 -15.65
N THR A 363 -7.01 -4.28 -14.53
CA THR A 363 -8.16 -4.17 -13.63
C THR A 363 -7.69 -3.89 -12.22
N VAL A 364 -8.32 -2.91 -11.58
CA VAL A 364 -8.23 -2.66 -10.14
C VAL A 364 -9.49 -3.22 -9.48
N LYS A 365 -9.33 -4.16 -8.55
CA LYS A 365 -10.43 -4.80 -7.82
C LYS A 365 -10.40 -4.42 -6.34
N ALA A 366 -11.56 -4.20 -5.75
CA ALA A 366 -11.68 -3.96 -4.31
C ALA A 366 -11.39 -5.25 -3.53
N LEU A 367 -10.46 -5.20 -2.58
CA LEU A 367 -10.13 -6.33 -1.70
C LEU A 367 -11.14 -6.49 -0.55
N LYS A 368 -11.83 -5.41 -0.23
CA LYS A 368 -12.82 -5.32 0.85
C LYS A 368 -13.87 -4.30 0.47
N LYS A 369 -14.97 -4.27 1.24
CA LYS A 369 -15.98 -3.22 1.11
C LYS A 369 -15.35 -1.84 1.32
N ILE A 370 -15.55 -0.94 0.36
CA ILE A 370 -15.09 0.46 0.40
C ILE A 370 -16.31 1.34 0.60
N GLN A 371 -16.28 2.18 1.64
CA GLN A 371 -17.37 3.10 1.95
C GLN A 371 -17.43 4.25 0.96
N ARG A 372 -18.60 4.87 0.80
CA ARG A 372 -18.77 6.08 -0.02
C ARG A 372 -17.84 7.22 0.46
N ASN A 373 -17.27 7.98 -0.47
CA ASN A 373 -16.31 9.06 -0.25
C ASN A 373 -14.99 8.62 0.45
N GLN A 374 -14.74 7.32 0.59
CA GLN A 374 -13.47 6.80 1.10
C GLN A 374 -12.41 6.89 0.00
N GLN A 375 -11.21 7.36 0.36
CA GLN A 375 -10.04 7.27 -0.53
C GLN A 375 -9.68 5.81 -0.76
N ILE A 376 -9.49 5.46 -2.03
CA ILE A 376 -9.13 4.13 -2.46
C ILE A 376 -7.61 4.07 -2.59
N HIS A 377 -7.01 3.13 -1.87
CA HIS A 377 -5.58 2.90 -1.92
C HIS A 377 -5.28 1.51 -2.40
N PHE A 378 -4.09 1.38 -2.97
CA PHE A 378 -3.48 0.10 -3.28
C PHE A 378 -2.02 0.11 -2.80
N SER A 379 -1.43 -1.08 -2.67
CA SER A 379 -0.04 -1.17 -2.23
C SER A 379 0.91 -0.91 -3.39
N TYR A 380 1.96 -0.11 -3.20
CA TYR A 380 3.01 0.03 -4.21
C TYR A 380 4.00 -1.15 -4.15
N GLY A 381 3.65 -2.18 -3.38
CA GLY A 381 4.48 -3.31 -2.98
C GLY A 381 5.12 -3.09 -1.62
N SER A 382 5.75 -4.16 -1.13
CA SER A 382 6.52 -4.23 0.11
C SER A 382 7.80 -3.38 0.04
N LYS A 383 7.66 -2.06 0.18
CA LYS A 383 8.75 -1.08 0.12
C LYS A 383 8.96 -0.44 1.49
N CYS A 384 10.22 -0.32 1.89
CA CYS A 384 10.62 0.50 3.01
C CYS A 384 10.64 1.99 2.62
N ASN A 385 10.64 2.87 3.61
CA ASN A 385 10.60 4.31 3.50
C ASN A 385 11.77 4.87 2.70
N SER A 386 12.97 4.27 2.77
CA SER A 386 14.07 4.69 1.89
C SER A 386 13.73 4.51 0.40
N LYS A 387 13.00 3.44 0.05
CA LYS A 387 12.52 3.21 -1.32
C LYS A 387 11.29 4.06 -1.66
N LEU A 388 10.38 4.30 -0.73
CA LEU A 388 9.22 5.18 -0.95
C LEU A 388 9.69 6.63 -1.16
N PHE A 389 10.59 7.10 -0.31
CA PHE A 389 11.20 8.42 -0.37
C PHE A 389 11.95 8.62 -1.68
N LEU A 390 12.87 7.71 -2.02
CA LEU A 390 13.70 7.83 -3.22
C LEU A 390 12.89 7.76 -4.52
N ASN A 391 11.86 6.90 -4.59
CA ASN A 391 11.19 6.58 -5.85
C ASN A 391 9.80 7.22 -6.02
N TYR A 392 9.21 7.75 -4.94
CA TYR A 392 7.86 8.31 -4.94
C TYR A 392 7.76 9.66 -4.20
N GLY A 393 8.82 10.11 -3.53
CA GLY A 393 8.88 11.43 -2.92
C GLY A 393 8.14 11.57 -1.58
N PHE A 394 7.82 10.46 -0.89
CA PHE A 394 7.15 10.52 0.41
C PHE A 394 7.66 9.47 1.40
N VAL A 395 7.39 9.70 2.68
CA VAL A 395 7.69 8.77 3.79
C VAL A 395 6.37 8.35 4.42
N ASP A 396 6.17 7.04 4.58
CA ASP A 396 4.99 6.50 5.26
C ASP A 396 5.23 6.46 6.77
N VAL A 397 4.38 7.17 7.51
CA VAL A 397 4.44 7.37 8.96
C VAL A 397 3.16 6.82 9.58
N GLN A 398 3.08 5.50 9.68
CA GLN A 398 2.03 4.87 10.49
C GLN A 398 2.50 4.64 11.92
N ASP A 399 1.58 4.83 12.86
CA ASP A 399 1.80 4.52 14.26
C ASP A 399 1.93 2.99 14.42
N HIS A 400 3.16 2.52 14.58
CA HIS A 400 3.50 1.11 14.80
C HIS A 400 2.72 0.47 15.96
N THR A 401 2.21 1.30 16.87
CA THR A 401 1.62 0.87 18.13
C THR A 401 0.26 0.20 17.95
N GLU A 402 -0.62 0.69 17.07
CA GLU A 402 -1.98 0.10 16.91
C GLU A 402 -1.98 -1.19 16.10
N THR A 403 -1.17 -1.28 15.03
CA THR A 403 -1.12 -2.46 14.15
C THR A 403 -0.50 -3.65 14.87
N ILE A 404 0.61 -3.46 15.60
CA ILE A 404 1.24 -4.51 16.40
C ILE A 404 0.34 -4.92 17.58
N LYS A 405 -0.40 -3.98 18.17
CA LYS A 405 -1.31 -4.25 19.30
C LYS A 405 -2.54 -5.03 18.86
N LYS A 406 -3.15 -4.71 17.71
CA LYS A 406 -4.24 -5.51 17.11
C LYS A 406 -3.80 -6.93 16.75
N LEU A 407 -2.62 -7.08 16.15
CA LEU A 407 -2.07 -8.39 15.80
C LEU A 407 -1.75 -9.25 17.03
N LYS A 408 -1.41 -8.63 18.17
CA LYS A 408 -1.20 -9.31 19.46
C LYS A 408 -2.52 -9.60 20.20
N GLU A 409 -3.54 -8.77 20.05
CA GLU A 409 -4.87 -8.98 20.66
C GLU A 409 -5.67 -10.11 19.98
N GLU A 410 -5.35 -10.45 18.73
CA GLU A 410 -5.94 -11.60 18.01
C GLU A 410 -5.31 -12.96 18.38
N GLU A 411 -4.30 -13.00 19.26
CA GLU A 411 -3.77 -14.24 19.86
C GLU A 411 -4.80 -14.88 20.82
N ARG A 412 -5.78 -15.60 20.27
CA ARG A 412 -6.62 -16.52 21.05
C ARG A 412 -5.82 -17.77 21.44
N PRO A 413 -5.93 -18.28 22.68
CA PRO A 413 -5.28 -19.51 23.08
C PRO A 413 -5.89 -20.69 22.31
N GLY A 414 -5.12 -21.29 21.39
CA GLY A 414 -5.52 -22.48 20.65
C GLY A 414 -5.23 -22.47 19.14
N ARG A 415 -4.85 -21.34 18.54
CA ARG A 415 -4.23 -21.33 17.21
C ARG A 415 -2.72 -21.25 17.36
N GLN A 416 -2.02 -22.36 17.14
CA GLN A 416 -0.63 -22.29 16.70
C GLN A 416 -0.64 -21.64 15.33
N LEU A 417 -0.43 -20.33 15.28
CA LEU A 417 -0.04 -19.67 14.05
C LEU A 417 1.29 -20.28 13.64
N ILE A 418 1.27 -20.99 12.51
CA ILE A 418 2.48 -21.47 11.86
C ILE A 418 3.35 -20.22 11.61
N GLN A 419 4.67 -20.32 11.80
CA GLN A 419 5.71 -19.27 11.58
C GLN A 419 5.64 -18.49 10.23
N ASN A 420 4.63 -18.72 9.40
CA ASN A 420 4.45 -18.15 8.08
C ASN A 420 3.53 -16.92 8.04
N ASP A 421 2.73 -16.64 9.08
CA ASP A 421 1.78 -15.51 9.06
C ASP A 421 2.41 -14.15 9.46
N TYR A 422 3.61 -14.14 10.03
CA TYR A 422 4.37 -12.90 10.28
C TYR A 422 5.12 -12.37 9.04
N ARG A 423 5.05 -13.07 7.90
CA ARG A 423 5.73 -12.67 6.65
C ARG A 423 5.13 -11.42 5.98
N GLY A 424 4.07 -10.84 6.55
CA GLY A 424 3.34 -9.69 6.00
C GLY A 424 3.65 -8.34 6.65
N ILE A 425 4.30 -8.29 7.82
CA ILE A 425 4.67 -7.01 8.45
C ILE A 425 5.97 -6.53 7.79
N ASN A 426 5.86 -5.73 6.72
CA ASN A 426 7.06 -5.07 6.21
C ASN A 426 7.40 -3.89 7.12
N TYR A 427 8.64 -3.87 7.59
CA TYR A 427 9.13 -2.77 8.42
C TYR A 427 9.26 -1.53 7.55
N PHE A 428 8.69 -0.43 8.05
CA PHE A 428 8.68 0.84 7.35
C PHE A 428 10.09 1.38 7.14
N ASN A 429 11.05 1.12 8.04
CA ASN A 429 12.44 1.55 7.89
C ASN A 429 13.39 0.35 7.79
N GLU A 430 14.44 0.50 6.98
CA GLU A 430 15.54 -0.45 6.87
C GLU A 430 16.87 0.30 6.84
N LEU A 431 17.88 -0.24 7.50
CA LEU A 431 19.23 0.29 7.54
C LEU A 431 20.17 -0.63 6.74
N PRO A 432 20.82 -0.15 5.67
CA PRO A 432 21.88 -0.90 5.01
C PRO A 432 23.14 -0.93 5.90
N VAL A 433 23.67 -2.13 6.14
CA VAL A 433 24.89 -2.36 6.93
C VAL A 433 25.89 -3.13 6.09
N VAL A 434 27.09 -2.58 5.97
CA VAL A 434 28.23 -3.23 5.32
C VAL A 434 29.16 -3.78 6.40
N PHE A 435 29.52 -5.05 6.29
CA PHE A 435 30.45 -5.72 7.20
C PHE A 435 31.42 -6.59 6.41
N CYS A 436 32.66 -6.69 6.88
CA CYS A 436 33.75 -7.33 6.15
C CYS A 436 34.37 -8.46 6.98
N PHE A 437 35.02 -9.40 6.30
CA PHE A 437 35.86 -10.38 6.98
C PHE A 437 37.13 -9.71 7.51
N ASP A 438 37.66 -10.23 8.60
CA ASP A 438 38.98 -9.81 9.07
C ASP A 438 40.07 -10.25 8.10
N GLN A 439 41.21 -9.58 8.16
CA GLN A 439 42.37 -9.93 7.35
C GLN A 439 42.95 -11.29 7.79
N ALA A 440 43.67 -11.96 6.90
CA ALA A 440 44.20 -13.30 7.17
C ALA A 440 45.14 -13.40 8.38
N GLN A 441 45.78 -12.28 8.76
CA GLN A 441 46.60 -12.18 9.96
C GLN A 441 45.76 -12.26 11.26
N ASP A 442 44.51 -11.81 11.22
CA ASP A 442 43.59 -11.67 12.36
C ASP A 442 42.55 -12.81 12.42
N ASP A 443 42.38 -13.55 11.31
CA ASP A 443 41.51 -14.71 11.21
C ASP A 443 42.23 -15.89 10.52
N PRO A 444 42.88 -16.79 11.30
CA PRO A 444 43.56 -17.96 10.76
C PRO A 444 42.59 -18.98 10.15
N THR A 445 41.28 -18.81 10.34
CA THR A 445 40.26 -19.73 9.86
C THR A 445 39.67 -19.37 8.50
N LEU A 446 40.08 -18.25 7.89
CA LEU A 446 39.59 -17.82 6.58
C LEU A 446 39.67 -18.92 5.51
N PRO A 447 40.76 -19.70 5.35
CA PRO A 447 40.80 -20.75 4.33
C PRO A 447 39.72 -21.83 4.54
N ILE A 448 39.38 -22.13 5.79
CA ILE A 448 38.35 -23.11 6.16
C ILE A 448 36.95 -22.54 5.86
N LYS A 449 36.73 -21.27 6.22
CA LYS A 449 35.47 -20.55 5.92
C LYS A 449 35.21 -20.46 4.42
N ALA A 450 36.25 -20.15 3.63
CA ALA A 450 36.21 -20.09 2.17
C ALA A 450 35.73 -21.44 1.59
N LYS A 451 36.31 -22.54 2.06
CA LYS A 451 35.91 -23.89 1.64
C LYS A 451 34.45 -24.21 1.99
N LEU A 452 33.98 -23.79 3.15
CA LEU A 452 32.60 -24.01 3.62
C LEU A 452 31.55 -23.32 2.73
N ILE A 453 31.79 -22.07 2.35
CA ILE A 453 30.85 -21.29 1.54
C ILE A 453 30.98 -21.56 0.03
N GLY A 454 31.84 -22.52 -0.36
CA GLY A 454 31.98 -22.96 -1.74
C GLY A 454 32.94 -22.15 -2.61
N GLY A 455 33.92 -21.45 -2.03
CA GLY A 455 34.96 -20.76 -2.79
C GLY A 455 35.48 -19.48 -2.16
N SER A 456 35.61 -18.41 -2.95
CA SER A 456 36.18 -17.15 -2.50
C SER A 456 35.30 -16.43 -1.48
N ILE A 457 35.91 -15.97 -0.38
CA ILE A 457 35.25 -15.12 0.61
C ILE A 457 35.00 -13.73 -0.01
N PRO A 458 33.77 -13.18 0.07
CA PRO A 458 33.53 -11.81 -0.31
C PRO A 458 34.27 -10.86 0.64
N VAL A 459 34.95 -9.85 0.10
CA VAL A 459 35.69 -8.87 0.91
C VAL A 459 34.76 -8.21 1.94
N CYS A 460 33.58 -7.78 1.49
CA CYS A 460 32.52 -7.26 2.34
C CYS A 460 31.15 -7.77 1.89
N CYS A 461 30.21 -7.80 2.82
CA CYS A 461 28.82 -8.15 2.61
C CYS A 461 27.94 -6.94 2.93
N LEU A 462 26.85 -6.77 2.16
CA LEU A 462 25.80 -5.80 2.43
C LEU A 462 24.55 -6.54 2.86
N THR A 463 23.96 -6.13 3.98
CA THR A 463 22.62 -6.56 4.42
C THR A 463 21.77 -5.34 4.74
N ARG A 464 20.46 -5.55 4.97
CA ARG A 464 19.54 -4.52 5.45
C ARG A 464 18.85 -5.02 6.72
N ILE A 465 18.96 -4.28 7.81
CA ILE A 465 18.37 -4.64 9.09
C ILE A 465 17.25 -3.66 9.47
N ASN A 466 16.37 -4.05 10.37
CA ASN A 466 15.26 -3.24 10.87
C ASN A 466 15.07 -3.48 12.39
N GLU A 467 14.12 -2.74 13.01
CA GLU A 467 13.80 -2.80 14.44
C GLU A 467 13.09 -4.10 14.88
N ASP A 468 13.12 -5.14 14.05
CA ASP A 468 12.70 -6.48 14.40
C ASP A 468 13.80 -7.50 14.13
N PHE A 469 14.22 -8.12 15.23
CA PHE A 469 15.19 -9.19 15.19
C PHE A 469 14.69 -10.43 14.45
N GLU A 470 13.40 -10.74 14.47
CA GLU A 470 12.84 -12.00 13.95
C GLU A 470 12.77 -12.05 12.41
N THR A 471 13.01 -10.91 11.74
CA THR A 471 13.04 -10.90 10.28
C THR A 471 14.18 -11.74 9.71
N GLN A 472 13.97 -12.29 8.52
CA GLN A 472 14.97 -13.11 7.84
C GLN A 472 16.30 -12.36 7.63
N ASN A 473 16.24 -11.06 7.36
CA ASN A 473 17.45 -10.27 7.15
C ASN A 473 18.18 -9.97 8.46
N SER A 474 17.45 -9.63 9.53
CA SER A 474 18.03 -9.37 10.86
C SER A 474 18.64 -10.64 11.48
N THR A 475 17.90 -11.75 11.47
CA THR A 475 18.44 -13.05 11.91
C THR A 475 19.62 -13.51 11.04
N GLY A 476 19.52 -13.33 9.72
CA GLY A 476 20.58 -13.65 8.78
C GLY A 476 21.85 -12.82 8.99
N PHE A 477 21.71 -11.54 9.34
CA PHE A 477 22.81 -10.65 9.70
C PHE A 477 23.56 -11.18 10.93
N LEU A 478 22.85 -11.47 12.03
CA LEU A 478 23.50 -12.00 13.23
C LEU A 478 24.12 -13.37 12.98
N GLY A 479 23.45 -14.25 12.21
CA GLY A 479 24.00 -15.53 11.78
C GLY A 479 25.32 -15.37 11.02
N TYR A 480 25.38 -14.41 10.09
CA TYR A 480 26.60 -14.15 9.36
C TYR A 480 27.71 -13.64 10.30
N LEU A 481 27.40 -12.71 11.21
CA LEU A 481 28.40 -12.22 12.16
C LEU A 481 28.93 -13.33 13.08
N ARG A 482 28.08 -14.26 13.54
CA ARG A 482 28.52 -15.46 14.27
C ARG A 482 29.57 -16.23 13.49
N PHE A 483 29.33 -16.47 12.20
CA PHE A 483 30.25 -17.17 11.29
C PHE A 483 31.57 -16.41 11.15
N ILE A 484 31.52 -15.10 10.92
CA ILE A 484 32.73 -14.27 10.78
C ILE A 484 33.53 -14.29 12.09
N CYS A 485 32.89 -14.34 13.26
CA CYS A 485 33.55 -14.33 14.57
C CYS A 485 34.14 -15.69 15.02
N ILE A 486 33.99 -16.78 14.25
CA ILE A 486 34.61 -18.07 14.61
C ILE A 486 36.13 -17.98 14.42
N ARG A 487 36.91 -18.29 15.46
CA ARG A 487 38.39 -18.33 15.39
C ARG A 487 38.96 -19.72 15.67
N ASP A 488 38.15 -20.64 16.19
CA ASP A 488 38.55 -22.02 16.46
C ASP A 488 38.25 -22.94 15.25
N PRO A 489 39.27 -23.53 14.62
CA PRO A 489 39.06 -24.52 13.55
C PRO A 489 38.17 -25.69 13.94
N ASN A 490 38.17 -26.11 15.21
CA ASN A 490 37.36 -27.23 15.67
C ASN A 490 35.87 -26.87 15.70
N GLN A 491 35.52 -25.64 16.07
CA GLN A 491 34.14 -25.14 16.00
C GLN A 491 33.63 -25.13 14.55
N LEU A 492 34.46 -24.71 13.60
CA LEU A 492 34.13 -24.80 12.17
C LEU A 492 33.97 -26.25 11.70
N GLY A 493 34.82 -27.16 12.17
CA GLY A 493 34.71 -28.60 11.88
C GLY A 493 33.37 -29.19 12.34
N LYS A 494 32.94 -28.88 13.57
CA LYS A 494 31.62 -29.32 14.09
C LYS A 494 30.45 -28.76 13.27
N LEU A 495 30.58 -27.52 12.80
CA LEU A 495 29.62 -26.87 11.90
C LEU A 495 29.56 -27.57 10.55
N PHE A 496 30.71 -27.96 10.00
CA PHE A 496 30.84 -28.74 8.77
C PHE A 496 30.16 -30.11 8.90
N ASP A 497 30.42 -30.84 9.99
CA ASP A 497 29.82 -32.14 10.23
C ASP A 497 28.30 -32.06 10.36
N SER A 498 27.80 -31.02 11.02
CA SER A 498 26.36 -30.77 11.18
C SER A 498 25.69 -30.46 9.84
N HIS A 499 26.32 -29.64 8.99
CA HIS A 499 25.84 -29.35 7.64
C HIS A 499 25.86 -30.59 6.75
N LYS A 500 26.91 -31.43 6.85
CA LYS A 500 27.01 -32.68 6.13
C LYS A 500 25.89 -33.66 6.51
N LYS A 501 25.60 -33.82 7.81
CA LYS A 501 24.47 -34.61 8.29
C LYS A 501 23.13 -34.10 7.76
N TYR A 502 22.95 -32.78 7.68
CA TYR A 502 21.74 -32.19 7.11
C TYR A 502 21.58 -32.52 5.62
N ILE A 503 22.66 -32.43 4.83
CA ILE A 503 22.67 -32.84 3.42
C ILE A 503 22.31 -34.32 3.29
N GLU A 504 22.92 -35.18 4.10
CA GLU A 504 22.65 -36.63 4.12
C GLU A 504 21.19 -36.94 4.46
N GLN A 505 20.59 -36.21 5.41
CA GLN A 505 19.19 -36.38 5.80
C GLN A 505 18.18 -35.84 4.77
N THR A 506 18.57 -34.86 3.97
CA THR A 506 17.67 -34.19 3.01
C THR A 506 17.81 -34.69 1.58
N ASN A 507 18.73 -35.62 1.30
CA ASN A 507 19.08 -36.12 -0.04
C ASN A 507 19.42 -34.98 -1.05
N GLN A 508 19.87 -33.82 -0.57
CA GLN A 508 20.24 -32.68 -1.40
C GLN A 508 21.76 -32.63 -1.60
N SER A 509 22.29 -33.45 -2.52
CA SER A 509 23.69 -33.38 -2.90
C SER A 509 24.04 -31.98 -3.44
N ASN A 510 25.09 -31.35 -2.90
CA ASN A 510 25.64 -30.04 -3.28
C ASN A 510 24.98 -28.76 -2.70
N LEU A 511 24.27 -28.84 -1.57
CA LEU A 511 23.78 -27.62 -0.92
C LEU A 511 24.94 -26.82 -0.26
N PRO A 512 25.21 -25.55 -0.66
CA PRO A 512 26.27 -24.75 -0.04
C PRO A 512 25.91 -24.41 1.42
N PHE A 513 26.93 -24.29 2.26
CA PHE A 513 26.72 -23.76 3.61
C PHE A 513 26.32 -22.29 3.51
N LEU A 514 25.28 -21.90 4.26
CA LEU A 514 24.76 -20.53 4.28
C LEU A 514 25.20 -19.85 5.59
N PRO A 515 26.18 -18.92 5.57
CA PRO A 515 26.62 -18.20 6.76
C PRO A 515 25.48 -17.53 7.54
N GLN A 516 24.45 -17.06 6.83
CA GLN A 516 23.26 -16.43 7.42
C GLN A 516 22.51 -17.36 8.37
N LYS A 517 22.66 -18.69 8.21
CA LYS A 517 21.99 -19.69 9.04
C LYS A 517 22.87 -20.22 10.18
N THR A 518 24.03 -19.61 10.43
CA THR A 518 24.92 -20.04 11.52
C THR A 518 24.22 -19.86 12.86
N PRO A 519 24.01 -20.95 13.62
CA PRO A 519 23.29 -20.87 14.87
C PRO A 519 24.23 -20.46 16.02
N PRO A 520 23.72 -20.19 17.23
CA PRO A 520 24.57 -19.92 18.37
C PRO A 520 25.47 -21.11 18.69
N LEU A 521 26.75 -20.82 18.91
CA LEU A 521 27.82 -21.81 19.07
C LEU A 521 28.33 -21.89 20.52
N SER A 522 28.62 -20.73 21.12
CA SER A 522 29.11 -20.60 22.49
C SER A 522 28.79 -19.20 23.04
N VAL A 523 28.84 -19.03 24.37
CA VAL A 523 28.71 -17.70 25.02
C VAL A 523 29.75 -16.73 24.46
N GLU A 524 30.99 -17.19 24.31
CA GLU A 524 32.09 -16.37 23.79
C GLU A 524 31.85 -15.92 22.34
N ASN A 525 31.32 -16.80 21.47
CA ASN A 525 30.99 -16.44 20.09
C ASN A 525 29.82 -15.47 20.02
N GLU A 526 28.78 -15.64 20.84
CA GLU A 526 27.68 -14.68 20.92
C GLU A 526 28.15 -13.31 21.43
N HIS A 527 29.02 -13.29 22.46
CA HIS A 527 29.60 -12.06 22.98
C HIS A 527 30.41 -11.32 21.92
N LYS A 528 31.30 -12.03 21.20
CA LYS A 528 32.08 -11.47 20.08
C LYS A 528 31.19 -10.97 18.94
N MET A 529 30.09 -11.67 18.64
CA MET A 529 29.13 -11.22 17.64
C MET A 529 28.46 -9.90 18.05
N TRP A 530 28.01 -9.78 19.30
CA TRP A 530 27.41 -8.54 19.81
C TRP A 530 28.40 -7.38 19.88
N GLN A 531 29.64 -7.65 20.29
CA GLN A 531 30.71 -6.68 20.22
C GLN A 531 30.91 -6.20 18.77
N ARG A 532 30.91 -7.11 17.79
CA ARG A 532 31.01 -6.76 16.37
C ARG A 532 29.83 -5.91 15.90
N VAL A 533 28.61 -6.16 16.37
CA VAL A 533 27.45 -5.29 16.09
C VAL A 533 27.73 -3.85 16.55
N GLN A 534 28.24 -3.66 17.77
CA GLN A 534 28.59 -2.32 18.26
C GLN A 534 29.71 -1.67 17.45
N GLU A 535 30.77 -2.43 17.11
CA GLU A 535 31.89 -1.95 16.28
C GLU A 535 31.43 -1.47 14.90
N LEU A 536 30.38 -2.06 14.34
CA LEU A 536 29.79 -1.64 13.06
C LEU A 536 28.86 -0.44 13.21
N LEU A 537 28.03 -0.42 14.25
CA LEU A 537 26.90 0.51 14.34
C LEU A 537 27.21 1.80 15.10
N ILE A 538 28.10 1.78 16.09
CA ILE A 538 28.48 3.00 16.82
C ILE A 538 29.13 4.02 15.87
N PRO A 539 30.13 3.67 15.04
CA PRO A 539 30.70 4.62 14.09
C PRO A 539 29.69 5.13 13.06
N LEU A 540 28.69 4.31 12.72
CA LEU A 540 27.61 4.72 11.83
C LEU A 540 26.71 5.78 12.49
N LEU A 541 26.34 5.60 13.76
CA LEU A 541 25.56 6.58 14.53
C LEU A 541 26.28 7.92 14.67
N LEU A 542 27.61 7.90 14.81
CA LEU A 542 28.42 9.11 14.95
C LEU A 542 28.52 9.95 13.67
N LYS A 543 28.09 9.42 12.51
CA LYS A 543 28.01 10.20 11.27
C LYS A 543 26.84 11.19 11.25
N TYR A 544 25.85 11.02 12.12
CA TYR A 544 24.67 11.87 12.15
C TYR A 544 24.93 13.14 12.96
N LYS A 545 24.53 14.29 12.41
CA LYS A 545 24.66 15.60 13.09
C LYS A 545 23.68 15.80 14.25
N THR A 546 22.60 15.03 14.28
CA THR A 546 21.51 15.16 15.26
C THR A 546 21.26 13.84 15.99
N THR A 547 20.71 13.94 17.19
CA THR A 547 20.27 12.79 17.99
C THR A 547 18.81 12.47 17.70
N VAL A 548 18.36 11.26 18.10
CA VAL A 548 16.94 10.87 18.01
C VAL A 548 16.03 11.88 18.72
N VAL A 549 16.42 12.36 19.90
CA VAL A 549 15.65 13.34 20.68
C VAL A 549 15.49 14.66 19.90
N LYS A 550 16.60 15.22 19.39
CA LYS A 550 16.57 16.47 18.62
C LYS A 550 15.72 16.37 17.35
N ASP A 551 15.72 15.22 16.69
CA ASP A 551 14.91 15.01 15.50
C ASP A 551 13.42 14.93 15.81
N LYS A 552 13.03 14.31 16.94
CA LYS A 552 11.65 14.31 17.40
C LYS A 552 11.18 15.73 17.74
N GLU A 553 11.98 16.47 18.51
CA GLU A 553 11.72 17.89 18.82
C GLU A 553 11.55 18.74 17.55
N LEU A 554 12.38 18.49 16.53
CA LEU A 554 12.32 19.20 15.26
C LEU A 554 11.10 18.83 14.40
N LEU A 555 10.62 17.59 14.48
CA LEU A 555 9.38 17.19 13.82
C LEU A 555 8.15 17.79 14.51
N GLU A 556 8.20 17.91 15.84
CA GLU A 556 7.12 18.48 16.66
C GLU A 556 7.04 20.02 16.56
N SER A 557 8.12 20.70 16.16
CA SER A 557 8.13 22.16 16.04
C SER A 557 7.21 22.71 14.95
N GLY A 558 6.86 21.89 13.95
CA GLY A 558 6.06 22.29 12.79
C GLY A 558 6.75 23.28 11.85
N SER A 559 8.05 23.55 12.02
CA SER A 559 8.79 24.57 11.26
C SER A 559 9.37 24.08 9.93
N LEU A 560 9.22 22.80 9.61
CA LEU A 560 9.83 22.16 8.44
C LEU A 560 8.91 22.23 7.22
N SER A 561 9.50 22.38 6.03
CA SER A 561 8.81 22.04 4.79
C SER A 561 8.50 20.54 4.73
N GLU A 562 7.59 20.12 3.84
CA GLU A 562 7.25 18.69 3.69
C GLU A 562 8.47 17.84 3.31
N ASN A 563 9.32 18.35 2.42
CA ASN A 563 10.57 17.71 1.99
C ASN A 563 11.57 17.59 3.15
N GLN A 564 11.78 18.68 3.89
CA GLN A 564 12.64 18.67 5.06
C GLN A 564 12.13 17.68 6.12
N ARG A 565 10.81 17.67 6.38
CA ARG A 565 10.16 16.70 7.26
C ARG A 565 10.42 15.26 6.81
N ASN A 566 10.27 14.96 5.52
CA ASN A 566 10.57 13.64 4.96
C ASN A 566 12.05 13.25 5.17
N CYS A 567 13.00 14.18 4.95
CA CYS A 567 14.42 13.94 5.24
C CYS A 567 14.66 13.62 6.72
N VAL A 568 14.05 14.38 7.64
CA VAL A 568 14.18 14.15 9.09
C VAL A 568 13.62 12.79 9.49
N LEU A 569 12.48 12.39 8.93
CA LEU A 569 11.88 11.07 9.18
C LEU A 569 12.79 9.92 8.73
N ILE A 570 13.42 10.03 7.56
CA ILE A 570 14.38 9.03 7.07
C ILE A 570 15.56 8.88 8.01
N ARG A 571 16.23 9.99 8.37
CA ARG A 571 17.38 9.92 9.29
C ARG A 571 16.99 9.48 10.70
N LEU A 572 15.77 9.76 11.14
CA LEU A 572 15.25 9.32 12.43
C LEU A 572 15.04 7.80 12.41
N GLY A 573 14.41 7.27 11.35
CA GLY A 573 14.23 5.84 11.16
C GLY A 573 15.54 5.06 11.14
N GLU A 574 16.56 5.55 10.42
CA GLU A 574 17.89 4.92 10.41
C GLU A 574 18.54 4.95 11.80
N LYS A 575 18.46 6.07 12.54
CA LYS A 575 19.01 6.17 13.91
C LYS A 575 18.30 5.27 14.90
N ASN A 576 16.96 5.16 14.84
CA ASN A 576 16.21 4.27 15.73
C ASN A 576 16.65 2.82 15.57
N ILE A 577 16.85 2.34 14.33
CA ILE A 577 17.39 1.01 14.06
C ILE A 577 18.79 0.86 14.68
N ILE A 578 19.66 1.85 14.51
CA ILE A 578 21.02 1.80 15.08
C ILE A 578 20.99 1.73 16.61
N GLU A 579 20.27 2.64 17.27
CA GLU A 579 20.14 2.67 18.73
C GLU A 579 19.51 1.39 19.28
N TYR A 580 18.52 0.81 18.57
CA TYR A 580 17.91 -0.48 18.91
C TYR A 580 18.96 -1.60 19.01
N TYR A 581 19.82 -1.76 18.00
CA TYR A 581 20.84 -2.81 18.01
C TYR A 581 21.99 -2.52 18.99
N ILE A 582 22.37 -1.26 19.22
CA ILE A 582 23.41 -0.91 20.22
C ILE A 582 22.92 -1.18 21.64
N ASP A 583 21.68 -0.79 21.96
CA ASP A 583 21.05 -1.06 23.26
C ASP A 583 20.87 -2.57 23.46
N MET A 584 20.41 -3.28 22.44
CA MET A 584 20.31 -4.74 22.45
C MET A 584 21.69 -5.37 22.72
N ALA A 585 22.72 -5.02 21.95
CA ALA A 585 24.07 -5.59 22.10
C ALA A 585 24.63 -5.41 23.52
N SER A 586 24.50 -4.21 24.09
CA SER A 586 24.96 -3.90 25.46
C SER A 586 24.30 -4.80 26.50
N LYS A 587 22.97 -4.96 26.40
CA LYS A 587 22.20 -5.81 27.30
C LYS A 587 22.56 -7.28 27.13
N MET A 588 22.71 -7.75 25.90
CA MET A 588 22.99 -9.15 25.62
C MET A 588 24.37 -9.56 26.10
N MET A 589 25.39 -8.73 25.89
CA MET A 589 26.74 -8.98 26.40
C MET A 589 26.73 -9.12 27.92
N TYR A 590 26.11 -8.19 28.64
CA TYR A 590 25.99 -8.24 30.10
C TYR A 590 25.26 -9.50 30.61
N LEU A 591 24.14 -9.87 29.98
CA LEU A 591 23.38 -11.05 30.40
C LEU A 591 24.12 -12.37 30.12
N LEU A 592 24.85 -12.44 29.01
CA LEU A 592 25.64 -13.61 28.63
C LEU A 592 26.85 -13.81 29.55
N GLU A 593 27.49 -12.73 30.02
CA GLU A 593 28.59 -12.79 30.99
C GLU A 593 28.15 -13.29 32.36
N ASN A 594 26.99 -12.83 32.85
CA ASN A 594 26.48 -13.21 34.17
C ASN A 594 25.85 -14.62 34.20
N ASN A 595 25.32 -15.09 33.07
CA ASN A 595 24.73 -16.43 32.91
C ASN A 595 23.66 -16.80 33.96
N ASP A 596 22.88 -15.81 34.43
CA ASP A 596 21.80 -16.00 35.40
C ASP A 596 20.42 -15.98 34.72
N LYS A 597 19.78 -17.15 34.66
CA LYS A 597 18.44 -17.32 34.10
C LYS A 597 17.38 -16.43 34.78
N LYS A 598 17.50 -16.19 36.09
CA LYS A 598 16.56 -15.33 36.83
C LYS A 598 16.71 -13.88 36.39
N GLN A 599 17.94 -13.40 36.25
CA GLN A 599 18.24 -12.05 35.80
C GLN A 599 17.76 -11.79 34.35
N ILE A 600 17.90 -12.79 33.47
CA ILE A 600 17.37 -12.72 32.09
C ILE A 600 15.84 -12.60 32.09
N LEU A 601 15.16 -13.40 32.92
CA LEU A 601 13.69 -13.35 33.05
C LEU A 601 13.21 -12.02 33.67
N GLU A 602 13.97 -11.43 34.60
CA GLU A 602 13.66 -10.11 35.15
C GLU A 602 13.86 -9.01 34.11
N SER A 603 14.95 -9.06 33.33
CA SER A 603 15.20 -8.14 32.22
C SER A 603 14.12 -8.21 31.14
N ALA A 604 13.63 -9.42 30.85
CA ALA A 604 12.51 -9.65 29.93
C ALA A 604 11.20 -9.02 30.38
N LYS A 605 10.95 -8.93 31.69
CA LYS A 605 9.78 -8.23 32.24
C LYS A 605 9.93 -6.72 32.17
N SER A 606 11.14 -6.21 32.42
CA SER A 606 11.39 -4.75 32.40
C SER A 606 11.49 -4.15 31.01
N ASP A 607 11.85 -4.94 30.00
CA ASP A 607 12.03 -4.46 28.63
C ASP A 607 11.37 -5.39 27.59
N PRO A 608 10.04 -5.34 27.45
CA PRO A 608 9.30 -6.28 26.62
C PRO A 608 9.62 -6.17 25.13
N LYS A 609 10.28 -5.10 24.66
CA LYS A 609 10.65 -4.95 23.24
C LYS A 609 11.68 -5.97 22.76
N TYR A 610 12.47 -6.55 23.68
CA TYR A 610 13.45 -7.60 23.38
C TYR A 610 13.00 -9.00 23.79
N LEU A 611 11.71 -9.16 24.16
CA LEU A 611 11.16 -10.44 24.61
C LEU A 611 11.43 -11.62 23.66
N PRO A 612 11.29 -11.48 22.31
CA PRO A 612 11.65 -12.56 21.39
C PRO A 612 13.10 -13.00 21.53
N TYR A 613 14.01 -12.05 21.74
CA TYR A 613 15.42 -12.34 21.92
C TYR A 613 15.73 -12.94 23.30
N PHE A 614 15.06 -12.52 24.36
CA PHE A 614 15.20 -13.17 25.67
C PHE A 614 14.76 -14.64 25.63
N HIS A 615 13.68 -14.95 24.93
CA HIS A 615 13.30 -16.35 24.66
C HIS A 615 14.37 -17.10 23.87
N TYR A 616 14.94 -16.46 22.84
CA TYR A 616 16.04 -17.03 22.07
C TYR A 616 17.27 -17.34 22.94
N ILE A 617 17.65 -16.44 23.85
CA ILE A 617 18.73 -16.70 24.81
C ILE A 617 18.40 -17.93 25.67
N ILE A 618 17.23 -17.96 26.29
CA ILE A 618 16.90 -19.04 27.24
C ILE A 618 16.75 -20.39 26.52
N GLN A 619 16.02 -20.42 25.41
CA GLN A 619 15.64 -21.65 24.72
C GLN A 619 16.69 -22.16 23.75
N VAL A 620 17.47 -21.27 23.12
CA VAL A 620 18.43 -21.65 22.10
C VAL A 620 19.86 -21.56 22.64
N ILE A 621 20.24 -20.42 23.20
CA ILE A 621 21.63 -20.21 23.65
C ILE A 621 21.90 -21.03 24.90
N LEU A 622 21.18 -20.77 26.01
CA LEU A 622 21.39 -21.45 27.28
C LEU A 622 21.07 -22.95 27.20
N ALA A 623 20.02 -23.36 26.49
CA ALA A 623 19.73 -24.77 26.30
C ALA A 623 20.87 -25.50 25.59
N ARG A 624 21.41 -24.94 24.50
CA ARG A 624 22.56 -25.54 23.79
C ARG A 624 23.82 -25.60 24.66
N LEU A 625 24.03 -24.61 25.52
CA LEU A 625 25.16 -24.56 26.44
C LEU A 625 25.02 -25.55 27.60
N LEU A 626 23.78 -25.81 28.05
CA LEU A 626 23.47 -26.79 29.11
C LEU A 626 23.53 -28.24 28.59
N TYR A 627 23.20 -28.49 27.32
CA TYR A 627 23.29 -29.82 26.69
C TYR A 627 24.71 -30.18 26.18
N GLN A 628 25.68 -29.27 26.27
CA GLN A 628 27.10 -29.53 25.97
C GLN A 628 27.94 -29.90 27.21
N LYS A 629 27.38 -29.82 28.41
CA LYS A 629 27.92 -30.42 29.63
C LYS A 629 27.28 -31.78 29.85
#